data_AF-A0A4Y7SFM6-F1
#
_entry.id   AF-A0A4Y7SFM6-F1
#
_cell.length_a   1.000
_cell.length_b   1.000
_cell.length_c   1.000
_cell.angle_alpha   90.00
_cell.angle_beta   90.00
_cell.angle_gamma   90.00
#
_symmetry.space_group_name_H-M   'P 1'
#
loop_
_entity.id
_entity.type
_entity.pdbx_description
1 polymer ?
#
loop_
_entity_poly.entity_id
_entity_poly.type
_entity_poly.pdbx_seq_one_letter_code
_entity_poly.pdbx_strand_id
1 'polypeptide(L)'
;MANLQAAAPHIHYRPFDVVSTQKGDSTWRDSLTKFHSFALTEWTRVLAFDSDSLVLNSMDHYFLGPLAPVAVPRAYWLNSKNTDIAKQILGSHVMLIEPNEARYRKILAEALSSGDFDMEVVNKMFRNSAMILPHRRLALLTGEFRKTEHSQYLAPDEDEEWNAMGEVSRSFLVHFSDWPLPKPWKPRSNRQWQEALPACPDDDVEREDRPRCADRVMWTGFYEMYDMERKSQCKILH
;
A
#
# COMPACT_ATOMS: atom_id res chain seq x y z
N MET A 1 -18.20 4.09 18.88
CA MET A 1 -17.90 2.71 18.42
C MET A 1 -19.12 1.79 18.43
N ALA A 2 -20.04 1.88 19.40
CA ALA A 2 -21.24 1.02 19.44
C ALA A 2 -22.06 1.02 18.13
N ASN A 3 -22.29 2.20 17.51
CA ASN A 3 -23.03 2.31 16.25
C ASN A 3 -22.32 1.62 15.07
N LEU A 4 -20.98 1.70 14.99
CA LEU A 4 -20.20 1.00 13.97
C LEU A 4 -20.28 -0.52 14.13
N GLN A 5 -20.16 -1.00 15.37
CA GLN A 5 -20.15 -2.43 15.65
C GLN A 5 -21.54 -3.06 15.41
N ALA A 6 -22.62 -2.28 15.59
CA ALA A 6 -23.97 -2.68 15.20
C ALA A 6 -24.15 -2.69 13.66
N ALA A 7 -23.60 -1.70 12.96
CA ALA A 7 -23.72 -1.59 11.50
C ALA A 7 -22.81 -2.58 10.73
N ALA A 8 -21.67 -2.95 11.32
CA ALA A 8 -20.67 -3.81 10.71
C ALA A 8 -20.14 -4.83 11.75
N PRO A 9 -20.94 -5.85 12.11
CA PRO A 9 -20.60 -6.81 13.16
C PRO A 9 -19.40 -7.71 12.82
N HIS A 10 -19.00 -7.75 11.55
CA HIS A 10 -17.82 -8.47 11.07
C HIS A 10 -16.51 -7.67 11.25
N ILE A 11 -16.58 -6.40 11.63
CA ILE A 11 -15.38 -5.59 11.91
C ILE A 11 -14.95 -5.82 13.35
N HIS A 12 -13.74 -6.35 13.52
CA HIS A 12 -13.11 -6.56 14.81
C HIS A 12 -12.18 -5.40 15.14
N TYR A 13 -12.50 -4.64 16.19
CA TYR A 13 -11.64 -3.57 16.70
C TYR A 13 -10.72 -4.12 17.80
N ARG A 14 -9.42 -3.84 17.70
CA ARG A 14 -8.45 -4.11 18.76
C ARG A 14 -7.59 -2.86 18.97
N PRO A 15 -7.58 -2.27 20.18
CA PRO A 15 -6.62 -1.23 20.51
C PRO A 15 -5.23 -1.86 20.64
N PHE A 16 -4.21 -1.12 20.20
CA PHE A 16 -2.82 -1.47 20.40
C PHE A 16 -2.06 -0.25 20.90
N ASP A 17 -1.01 -0.49 21.68
CA ASP A 17 -0.10 0.57 22.07
C ASP A 17 0.71 1.04 20.85
N VAL A 18 0.88 2.36 20.73
CA VAL A 18 1.71 2.94 19.68
C VAL A 18 3.15 2.55 19.93
N VAL A 19 3.79 1.98 18.90
CA VAL A 19 5.22 1.68 18.92
C VAL A 19 5.91 2.76 18.11
N SER A 20 6.75 3.56 18.78
CA SER A 20 7.47 4.67 18.16
C SER A 20 8.98 4.50 18.29
N THR A 21 9.72 4.90 17.25
CA THR A 21 11.17 5.11 17.34
C THR A 21 11.49 6.57 17.71
N GLN A 22 12.55 6.78 18.50
CA GLN A 22 13.03 8.12 18.88
C GLN A 22 13.91 8.76 17.79
N LYS A 23 14.30 8.02 16.75
CA LYS A 23 15.16 8.49 15.65
C LYS A 23 14.36 8.66 14.35
N GLY A 24 14.68 9.69 13.57
CA GLY A 24 14.20 9.89 12.19
C GLY A 24 12.98 10.81 12.02
N ASP A 25 12.44 10.86 10.78
CA ASP A 25 11.33 11.74 10.38
C ASP A 25 10.04 11.44 11.15
N SER A 26 9.42 12.49 11.67
CA SER A 26 8.14 12.42 12.39
C SER A 26 7.01 11.70 11.66
N THR A 27 7.07 11.67 10.33
CA THR A 27 6.11 11.04 9.43
C THR A 27 6.05 9.52 9.62
N TRP A 28 7.19 8.89 9.92
CA TRP A 28 7.32 7.42 9.92
C TRP A 28 7.59 6.83 11.31
N ARG A 29 7.75 7.66 12.35
CA ARG A 29 8.08 7.20 13.70
C ARG A 29 7.14 6.14 14.25
N ASP A 30 5.85 6.24 13.93
CA ASP A 30 4.81 5.35 14.45
C ASP A 30 4.49 4.18 13.51
N SER A 31 5.20 4.07 12.38
CA SER A 31 5.03 3.00 11.37
C SER A 31 5.22 1.61 11.96
N LEU A 32 6.06 1.48 12.99
CA LEU A 32 6.36 0.23 13.70
C LEU A 32 5.11 -0.38 14.36
N THR A 33 4.09 0.43 14.64
CA THR A 33 2.81 -0.03 15.20
C THR A 33 2.16 -1.11 14.32
N LYS A 34 2.43 -1.13 13.01
CA LYS A 34 1.91 -2.19 12.11
C LYS A 34 2.40 -3.58 12.48
N PHE A 35 3.53 -3.71 13.19
CA PHE A 35 4.07 -5.01 13.60
C PHE A 35 3.22 -5.74 14.63
N HIS A 36 2.24 -5.09 15.26
CA HIS A 36 1.20 -5.77 16.04
C HIS A 36 0.44 -6.83 15.23
N SER A 37 0.41 -6.72 13.90
CA SER A 37 -0.14 -7.75 13.01
C SER A 37 0.52 -9.14 13.18
N PHE A 38 1.79 -9.20 13.61
CA PHE A 38 2.48 -10.46 13.89
C PHE A 38 2.05 -11.10 15.22
N ALA A 39 1.40 -10.36 16.11
CA ALA A 39 0.94 -10.83 17.43
C ALA A 39 -0.50 -11.37 17.41
N LEU A 40 -1.22 -11.25 16.29
CA LEU A 40 -2.63 -11.65 16.15
C LEU A 40 -2.81 -13.17 16.01
N THR A 41 -2.30 -13.91 17.00
CA THR A 41 -2.21 -15.38 17.01
C THR A 41 -3.56 -16.10 17.12
N GLU A 42 -4.65 -15.37 17.34
CA GLU A 42 -6.00 -15.92 17.20
C GLU A 42 -6.42 -16.16 15.73
N TRP A 43 -5.67 -15.60 14.77
CA TRP A 43 -5.87 -15.84 13.34
C TRP A 43 -4.72 -16.69 12.79
N THR A 44 -5.06 -17.62 11.90
CA THR A 44 -4.06 -18.45 11.21
C THR A 44 -3.26 -17.63 10.19
N ARG A 45 -3.88 -16.61 9.59
CA ARG A 45 -3.27 -15.73 8.59
C ARG A 45 -3.84 -14.33 8.71
N VAL A 46 -2.99 -13.34 8.46
CA VAL A 46 -3.35 -11.92 8.48
C VAL A 46 -2.80 -11.27 7.22
N LEU A 47 -3.66 -10.62 6.44
CA LEU A 47 -3.23 -9.71 5.37
C LEU A 47 -3.28 -8.28 5.91
N ALA A 48 -2.14 -7.75 6.29
CA ALA A 48 -1.99 -6.38 6.77
C ALA A 48 -1.59 -5.46 5.61
N PHE A 49 -2.17 -4.27 5.53
CA PHE A 49 -1.79 -3.25 4.56
C PHE A 49 -1.93 -1.84 5.12
N ASP A 50 -1.23 -0.88 4.53
CA ASP A 50 -1.17 0.48 5.06
C ASP A 50 -2.52 1.21 4.96
N SER A 51 -2.82 2.03 5.98
CA SER A 51 -4.08 2.76 6.10
C SER A 51 -4.32 3.82 5.01
N ASP A 52 -3.29 4.18 4.26
CA ASP A 52 -3.36 5.00 3.05
C ASP A 52 -3.48 4.18 1.78
N SER A 53 -4.20 3.07 1.85
CA SER A 53 -4.58 2.27 0.68
C SER A 53 -6.09 2.28 0.48
N LEU A 54 -6.50 2.00 -0.76
CA LEU A 54 -7.89 1.75 -1.13
C LEU A 54 -8.00 0.36 -1.77
N VAL A 55 -8.98 -0.42 -1.32
CA VAL A 55 -9.25 -1.77 -1.83
C VAL A 55 -10.09 -1.65 -3.09
N LEU A 56 -9.59 -2.19 -4.20
CA LEU A 56 -10.23 -2.12 -5.51
C LEU A 56 -10.90 -3.44 -5.91
N ASN A 57 -10.39 -4.58 -5.42
CA ASN A 57 -10.89 -5.92 -5.73
C ASN A 57 -10.66 -6.87 -4.55
N SER A 58 -11.35 -8.02 -4.54
CA SER A 58 -11.18 -9.04 -3.48
C SER A 58 -9.76 -9.62 -3.46
N MET A 59 -9.21 -9.74 -2.26
CA MET A 59 -7.90 -10.31 -1.97
C MET A 59 -7.98 -11.68 -1.28
N ASP A 60 -9.17 -12.28 -1.17
CA ASP A 60 -9.39 -13.47 -0.34
C ASP A 60 -8.55 -14.67 -0.80
N HIS A 61 -8.27 -14.74 -2.10
CA HIS A 61 -7.45 -15.80 -2.69
C HIS A 61 -6.01 -15.85 -2.14
N TYR A 62 -5.47 -14.75 -1.60
CA TYR A 62 -4.14 -14.77 -0.95
C TYR A 62 -4.11 -15.67 0.29
N PHE A 63 -5.26 -15.86 0.96
CA PHE A 63 -5.36 -16.78 2.10
C PHE A 63 -5.26 -18.25 1.69
N LEU A 64 -5.37 -18.58 0.40
CA LEU A 64 -5.20 -19.93 -0.15
C LEU A 64 -3.75 -20.23 -0.59
N GLY A 65 -2.87 -19.22 -0.59
CA GLY A 65 -1.46 -19.39 -0.98
C GLY A 65 -0.66 -20.32 -0.05
N PRO A 66 0.59 -20.67 -0.36
CA PRO A 66 1.44 -21.47 0.53
C PRO A 66 1.72 -20.74 1.86
N LEU A 67 2.00 -21.51 2.92
CA LEU A 67 2.37 -20.94 4.22
C LEU A 67 3.77 -20.32 4.12
N ALA A 68 3.89 -19.09 4.60
CA ALA A 68 5.15 -18.40 4.75
C ALA A 68 5.11 -17.55 6.04
N PRO A 69 6.24 -17.43 6.77
CA PRO A 69 6.34 -16.54 7.93
C PRO A 69 5.87 -15.11 7.63
N VAL A 70 6.24 -14.62 6.44
CA VAL A 70 5.80 -13.36 5.87
C VAL A 70 5.91 -13.45 4.35
N ALA A 71 4.93 -12.91 3.64
CA ALA A 71 4.98 -12.68 2.21
C ALA A 71 4.69 -11.22 1.89
N VAL A 72 5.54 -10.61 1.06
CA VAL A 72 5.49 -9.18 0.75
C VAL A 72 5.82 -8.93 -0.71
N PRO A 73 5.26 -7.87 -1.33
CA PRO A 73 5.73 -7.41 -2.62
C PRO A 73 7.08 -6.71 -2.51
N ARG A 74 7.76 -6.53 -3.64
CA ARG A 74 8.94 -5.68 -3.70
C ARG A 74 8.52 -4.22 -3.85
N ALA A 75 9.29 -3.32 -3.24
CA ALA A 75 9.11 -1.88 -3.37
C ALA A 75 9.70 -1.41 -4.71
N TYR A 76 9.00 -1.68 -5.82
CA TYR A 76 9.52 -1.46 -7.18
C TYR A 76 10.04 -0.02 -7.38
N TRP A 77 9.42 0.98 -6.74
CA TRP A 77 9.80 2.39 -6.83
C TRP A 77 11.16 2.72 -6.19
N LEU A 78 11.72 1.83 -5.38
CA LEU A 78 13.06 1.96 -4.79
C LEU A 78 14.11 1.10 -5.50
N ASN A 79 13.69 0.30 -6.49
CA ASN A 79 14.56 -0.63 -7.20
C ASN A 79 14.84 -0.11 -8.61
N SER A 80 16.10 -0.17 -9.06
CA SER A 80 16.40 0.09 -10.46
C SER A 80 16.13 -1.17 -11.29
N LYS A 81 15.91 -1.01 -12.61
CA LYS A 81 15.75 -2.16 -13.53
C LYS A 81 16.87 -3.20 -13.40
N ASN A 82 18.10 -2.72 -13.22
CA ASN A 82 19.30 -3.56 -13.16
C ASN A 82 19.63 -4.03 -11.74
N THR A 83 18.76 -3.75 -10.76
CA THR A 83 18.96 -4.22 -9.39
C THR A 83 18.75 -5.74 -9.37
N ASP A 84 19.82 -6.46 -9.07
CA ASP A 84 19.80 -7.90 -8.78
C ASP A 84 18.60 -8.26 -7.88
N ILE A 85 17.86 -9.29 -8.27
CA ILE A 85 16.68 -9.80 -7.56
C ILE A 85 16.98 -10.03 -6.06
N ALA A 86 18.19 -10.48 -5.72
CA ALA A 86 18.59 -10.68 -4.32
C ALA A 86 18.79 -9.38 -3.52
N LYS A 87 18.98 -8.25 -4.22
CA LYS A 87 19.21 -6.93 -3.63
C LYS A 87 17.98 -6.03 -3.64
N GLN A 88 16.93 -6.41 -4.37
CA GLN A 88 15.70 -5.62 -4.46
C GLN A 88 15.03 -5.48 -3.08
N ILE A 89 14.61 -4.27 -2.76
CA ILE A 89 14.02 -3.88 -1.49
C ILE A 89 12.61 -4.45 -1.35
N LEU A 90 12.33 -5.07 -0.21
CA LEU A 90 10.99 -5.52 0.18
C LEU A 90 10.13 -4.34 0.59
N GLY A 91 8.86 -4.34 0.19
CA GLY A 91 7.86 -3.43 0.74
C GLY A 91 7.27 -3.96 2.05
N SER A 92 6.72 -3.06 2.87
CA SER A 92 5.94 -3.36 4.08
C SER A 92 4.50 -2.84 4.03
N HIS A 93 4.13 -2.19 2.92
CA HIS A 93 2.80 -1.61 2.69
C HIS A 93 1.70 -2.66 2.54
N VAL A 94 2.07 -3.90 2.20
CA VAL A 94 1.20 -5.08 2.19
C VAL A 94 2.02 -6.28 2.70
N MET A 95 1.49 -7.01 3.67
CA MET A 95 2.13 -8.18 4.27
C MET A 95 1.09 -9.28 4.52
N LEU A 96 1.27 -10.44 3.88
CA LEU A 96 0.57 -11.67 4.27
C LEU A 96 1.42 -12.38 5.33
N ILE A 97 0.87 -12.49 6.53
CA ILE A 97 1.60 -12.90 7.73
C ILE A 97 0.98 -14.18 8.28
N GLU A 98 1.86 -15.09 8.69
CA GLU A 98 1.53 -16.16 9.65
C GLU A 98 1.86 -15.64 11.05
N PRO A 99 0.86 -15.24 11.88
CA PRO A 99 1.12 -14.63 13.17
C PRO A 99 1.93 -15.54 14.10
N ASN A 100 2.90 -14.96 14.81
CA ASN A 100 3.75 -15.70 15.74
C ASN A 100 4.34 -14.77 16.81
N GLU A 101 3.95 -14.99 18.06
CA GLU A 101 4.36 -14.16 19.21
C GLU A 101 5.88 -14.12 19.43
N ALA A 102 6.59 -15.22 19.17
CA ALA A 102 8.04 -15.24 19.31
C ALA A 102 8.73 -14.42 18.21
N ARG A 103 8.19 -14.42 16.99
CA ARG A 103 8.69 -13.60 15.87
C ARG A 103 8.38 -12.12 16.11
N TYR A 104 7.15 -11.79 16.53
CA TYR A 104 6.74 -10.44 16.91
C TYR A 104 7.71 -9.83 17.93
N ARG A 105 8.02 -10.54 19.02
CA ARG A 105 8.99 -10.06 20.03
C ARG A 105 10.39 -9.79 19.45
N LYS A 106 10.85 -10.62 18.51
CA LYS A 106 12.13 -10.39 17.81
C LYS A 106 12.09 -9.16 16.90
N ILE A 107 10.97 -8.95 16.18
CA ILE A 107 10.76 -7.78 15.32
C ILE A 107 10.81 -6.51 16.15
N LEU A 108 10.09 -6.46 17.28
CA LEU A 108 10.11 -5.29 18.16
C LEU A 108 11.49 -5.05 18.78
N ALA A 109 12.17 -6.10 19.23
CA ALA A 109 13.52 -5.94 19.78
C ALA A 109 14.49 -5.37 18.75
N GLU A 110 14.41 -5.83 17.50
CA GLU A 110 15.21 -5.30 16.38
C GLU A 110 14.85 -3.85 16.08
N ALA A 111 13.56 -3.53 15.93
CA ALA A 111 13.09 -2.18 15.62
C ALA A 111 13.51 -1.15 16.69
N LEU A 112 13.34 -1.50 17.97
CA LEU A 112 13.69 -0.63 19.09
C LEU A 112 15.21 -0.47 19.25
N SER A 113 15.99 -1.52 18.96
CA SER A 113 17.44 -1.48 19.08
C SER A 113 18.11 -0.69 17.94
N SER A 114 17.63 -0.85 16.71
CA SER A 114 18.18 -0.15 15.54
C SER A 114 17.71 1.31 15.48
N GLY A 115 16.46 1.55 15.87
CA GLY A 115 15.76 2.82 15.62
C GLY A 115 15.30 2.96 14.18
N ASP A 116 15.37 1.89 13.40
CA ASP A 116 14.94 1.79 12.00
C ASP A 116 13.41 1.89 11.87
N PHE A 117 12.93 2.22 10.66
CA PHE A 117 11.51 2.15 10.35
C PHE A 117 11.09 0.75 9.88
N ASP A 118 9.80 0.60 9.62
CA ASP A 118 9.20 -0.70 9.29
C ASP A 118 9.82 -1.36 8.06
N MET A 119 10.11 -0.60 6.99
CA MET A 119 10.72 -1.15 5.78
C MET A 119 12.15 -1.66 6.01
N GLU A 120 12.98 -0.91 6.73
CA GLU A 120 14.34 -1.29 7.06
C GLU A 120 14.36 -2.53 7.96
N VAL A 121 13.51 -2.58 8.98
CA VAL A 121 13.36 -3.75 9.86
C VAL A 121 12.94 -4.99 9.06
N VAL A 122 11.92 -4.87 8.19
CA VAL A 122 11.47 -5.98 7.33
C VAL A 122 12.59 -6.45 6.42
N ASN A 123 13.33 -5.54 5.78
CA ASN A 123 14.44 -5.89 4.90
C ASN A 123 15.62 -6.51 5.65
N LYS A 124 15.91 -6.08 6.87
CA LYS A 124 16.97 -6.65 7.70
C LYS A 124 16.64 -8.08 8.14
N MET A 125 15.39 -8.31 8.53
CA MET A 125 14.97 -9.59 9.10
C MET A 125 14.54 -10.63 8.05
N PHE A 126 13.95 -10.19 6.93
CA PHE A 126 13.22 -11.09 6.02
C PHE A 126 13.67 -11.05 4.56
N ARG A 127 14.65 -10.23 4.16
CA ARG A 127 15.11 -10.14 2.75
C ARG A 127 15.42 -11.51 2.11
N ASN A 128 15.97 -12.44 2.89
CA ASN A 128 16.39 -13.76 2.41
C ASN A 128 15.39 -14.89 2.71
N SER A 129 14.24 -14.59 3.34
CA SER A 129 13.30 -15.61 3.84
C SER A 129 11.83 -15.29 3.56
N ALA A 130 11.49 -14.06 3.19
CA ALA A 130 10.15 -13.68 2.79
C ALA A 130 9.76 -14.39 1.49
N MET A 131 8.50 -14.82 1.42
CA MET A 131 7.89 -15.15 0.14
C MET A 131 7.62 -13.85 -0.63
N ILE A 132 7.94 -13.82 -1.92
CA ILE A 132 7.74 -12.62 -2.74
C ILE A 132 6.36 -12.68 -3.39
N LEU A 133 5.53 -11.68 -3.12
CA LEU A 133 4.29 -11.44 -3.83
C LEU A 133 4.55 -10.59 -5.08
N PRO A 134 3.75 -10.73 -6.15
CA PRO A 134 3.85 -9.83 -7.30
C PRO A 134 3.50 -8.40 -6.85
N HIS A 135 4.32 -7.41 -7.21
CA HIS A 135 4.02 -6.00 -6.89
C HIS A 135 2.93 -5.43 -7.79
N ARG A 136 2.89 -5.79 -9.08
CA ARG A 136 1.74 -5.44 -9.95
C ARG A 136 0.45 -5.90 -9.27
N ARG A 137 -0.56 -5.04 -9.27
CA ARG A 137 -1.89 -5.22 -8.64
C ARG A 137 -1.94 -5.09 -7.12
N LEU A 138 -0.85 -5.31 -6.37
CA LEU A 138 -0.82 -5.15 -4.91
C LEU A 138 -0.19 -3.84 -4.44
N ALA A 139 0.73 -3.31 -5.24
CA ALA A 139 1.57 -2.17 -4.91
C ALA A 139 1.36 -1.00 -5.87
N LEU A 140 0.19 -0.89 -6.52
CA LEU A 140 -0.08 0.20 -7.46
C LEU A 140 -0.05 1.54 -6.72
N LEU A 141 0.95 2.38 -6.98
CA LEU A 141 1.04 3.70 -6.37
C LEU A 141 0.21 4.70 -7.18
N THR A 142 -0.54 5.57 -6.52
CA THR A 142 -1.19 6.71 -7.20
C THR A 142 -0.16 7.63 -7.88
N GLY A 143 1.03 7.78 -7.29
CA GLY A 143 2.13 8.53 -7.88
C GLY A 143 2.65 7.94 -9.20
N GLU A 144 2.34 6.67 -9.51
CA GLU A 144 2.72 6.04 -10.78
C GLU A 144 2.03 6.72 -11.97
N PHE A 145 0.75 7.08 -11.82
CA PHE A 145 -0.06 7.77 -12.84
C PHE A 145 0.46 9.18 -13.17
N ARG A 146 1.35 9.73 -12.34
CA ARG A 146 1.98 11.04 -12.57
C ARG A 146 3.33 10.94 -13.26
N LYS A 147 3.87 9.73 -13.42
CA LYS A 147 5.12 9.50 -14.12
C LYS A 147 4.88 9.42 -15.62
N THR A 148 5.96 9.61 -16.37
CA THR A 148 6.01 9.34 -17.82
C THR A 148 6.72 8.03 -18.13
N GLU A 149 7.37 7.44 -17.13
CA GLU A 149 8.16 6.21 -17.24
C GLU A 149 7.62 5.22 -16.21
N HIS A 150 7.14 4.07 -16.69
CA HIS A 150 6.43 3.07 -15.88
C HIS A 150 7.15 1.73 -15.80
N SER A 151 8.35 1.62 -16.36
CA SER A 151 9.02 0.34 -16.54
C SER A 151 9.35 -0.38 -15.23
N GLN A 152 9.60 0.36 -14.15
CA GLN A 152 9.83 -0.24 -12.83
C GLN A 152 8.57 -0.94 -12.33
N TYR A 153 7.39 -0.35 -12.57
CA TYR A 153 6.11 -0.95 -12.21
C TYR A 153 5.76 -2.11 -13.14
N LEU A 154 6.02 -1.97 -14.44
CA LEU A 154 5.72 -2.99 -15.46
C LEU A 154 6.69 -4.18 -15.46
N ALA A 155 7.85 -4.05 -14.82
CA ALA A 155 8.82 -5.13 -14.70
C ALA A 155 8.18 -6.42 -14.11
N PRO A 156 8.56 -7.62 -14.62
CA PRO A 156 9.59 -7.85 -15.64
C PRO A 156 9.09 -7.73 -17.09
N ASP A 157 7.80 -7.41 -17.30
CA ASP A 157 7.15 -7.40 -18.61
C ASP A 157 7.43 -6.08 -19.35
N GLU A 158 8.69 -5.83 -19.72
CA GLU A 158 9.13 -4.54 -20.29
C GLU A 158 8.52 -4.21 -21.66
N ASP A 159 7.96 -5.21 -22.35
CA ASP A 159 7.27 -5.04 -23.63
C ASP A 159 5.81 -4.57 -23.47
N GLU A 160 5.26 -4.58 -22.25
CA GLU A 160 3.90 -4.07 -22.00
C GLU A 160 3.87 -2.54 -22.05
N GLU A 161 2.86 -1.99 -22.73
CA GLU A 161 2.56 -0.56 -22.68
C GLU A 161 1.75 -0.25 -21.42
N TRP A 162 2.10 0.85 -20.73
CA TRP A 162 1.27 1.37 -19.65
C TRP A 162 -0.15 1.68 -20.16
N ASN A 163 -1.14 1.09 -19.49
CA ASN A 163 -2.54 1.42 -19.66
C ASN A 163 -3.17 1.61 -18.27
N ALA A 164 -3.40 2.87 -17.89
CA ALA A 164 -4.02 3.25 -16.62
C ALA A 164 -5.31 2.47 -16.32
N MET A 165 -6.26 2.43 -17.26
CA MET A 165 -7.55 1.73 -17.10
C MET A 165 -7.34 0.24 -16.84
N GLY A 166 -6.45 -0.38 -17.62
CA GLY A 166 -6.10 -1.80 -17.49
C GLY A 166 -5.48 -2.11 -16.14
N GLU A 167 -4.52 -1.30 -15.69
CA GLU A 167 -3.87 -1.49 -14.40
C GLU A 167 -4.82 -1.30 -13.22
N VAL A 168 -5.68 -0.28 -13.26
CA VAL A 168 -6.71 -0.08 -12.22
C VAL A 168 -7.66 -1.28 -12.17
N SER A 169 -8.20 -1.70 -13.31
CA SER A 169 -9.20 -2.79 -13.36
C SER A 169 -8.69 -4.11 -12.78
N ARG A 170 -7.39 -4.39 -12.92
CA ARG A 170 -6.75 -5.62 -12.44
C ARG A 170 -6.18 -5.51 -11.03
N SER A 171 -6.08 -4.30 -10.48
CA SER A 171 -5.45 -4.08 -9.18
C SER A 171 -6.36 -4.44 -8.03
N PHE A 172 -5.77 -4.97 -6.96
CA PHE A 172 -6.46 -5.27 -5.71
C PHE A 172 -6.38 -4.11 -4.73
N LEU A 173 -5.24 -3.41 -4.75
CA LEU A 173 -4.93 -2.30 -3.87
C LEU A 173 -4.28 -1.17 -4.67
N VAL A 174 -4.67 0.05 -4.33
CA VAL A 174 -3.93 1.26 -4.70
C VAL A 174 -3.42 1.94 -3.42
N HIS A 175 -2.16 2.37 -3.43
CA HIS A 175 -1.49 3.01 -2.29
C HIS A 175 -1.26 4.50 -2.60
N PHE A 176 -1.78 5.39 -1.75
CA PHE A 176 -1.73 6.84 -1.95
C PHE A 176 -0.32 7.40 -1.68
N SER A 177 0.44 7.67 -2.74
CA SER A 177 1.84 8.10 -2.69
C SER A 177 2.09 9.34 -3.57
N ASP A 178 1.47 10.46 -3.20
CA ASP A 178 1.42 11.69 -4.02
C ASP A 178 2.13 12.90 -3.41
N TRP A 179 3.08 12.71 -2.50
CA TRP A 179 3.81 13.83 -1.88
C TRP A 179 4.24 14.85 -2.95
N PRO A 180 4.01 16.17 -2.74
CA PRO A 180 3.57 16.83 -1.51
C PRO A 180 2.04 16.94 -1.31
N LEU A 181 1.22 16.27 -2.12
CA LEU A 181 -0.22 16.19 -1.86
C LEU A 181 -0.46 15.47 -0.51
N PRO A 182 -1.27 16.02 0.41
CA PRO A 182 -1.57 15.37 1.67
C PRO A 182 -2.25 14.00 1.47
N LYS A 183 -2.11 13.12 2.46
CA LYS A 183 -2.84 11.85 2.51
C LYS A 183 -4.35 12.09 2.41
N PRO A 184 -5.13 11.16 1.83
CA PRO A 184 -6.54 11.41 1.46
C PRO A 184 -7.46 11.84 2.60
N TRP A 185 -7.19 11.41 3.84
CA TRP A 185 -7.98 11.83 5.00
C TRP A 185 -7.70 13.26 5.46
N LYS A 186 -6.59 13.87 5.04
CA LYS A 186 -6.24 15.25 5.38
C LYS A 186 -6.88 16.23 4.38
N PRO A 187 -7.22 17.45 4.82
CA PRO A 187 -7.69 18.48 3.91
C PRO A 187 -6.59 18.84 2.89
N ARG A 188 -7.02 19.15 1.67
CA ARG A 188 -6.16 19.59 0.55
C ARG A 188 -6.70 20.89 -0.04
N SER A 189 -5.82 21.80 -0.42
CA SER A 189 -6.19 23.04 -1.12
C SER A 189 -6.38 22.79 -2.62
N ASN A 190 -7.12 23.68 -3.30
CA ASN A 190 -7.25 23.63 -4.76
C ASN A 190 -5.89 23.71 -5.46
N ARG A 191 -4.94 24.50 -4.94
CA ARG A 191 -3.59 24.58 -5.50
C ARG A 191 -2.87 23.23 -5.44
N GLN A 192 -2.86 22.58 -4.27
CA GLN A 192 -2.24 21.27 -4.11
C GLN A 192 -2.88 20.22 -5.02
N TRP A 193 -4.21 20.27 -5.20
CA TRP A 193 -4.91 19.37 -6.11
C TRP A 193 -4.44 19.58 -7.56
N GLN A 194 -4.46 20.81 -8.06
CA GLN A 194 -4.06 21.12 -9.42
C GLN A 194 -2.60 20.75 -9.72
N GLU A 195 -1.69 20.98 -8.76
CA GLU A 195 -0.27 20.63 -8.88
C GLU A 195 -0.01 19.11 -8.89
N ALA A 196 -0.92 18.31 -8.32
CA ALA A 196 -0.76 16.86 -8.24
C ALA A 196 -1.42 16.11 -9.40
N LEU A 197 -2.28 16.75 -10.20
CA LEU A 197 -2.96 16.10 -11.31
C LEU A 197 -1.94 15.51 -12.30
N PRO A 198 -2.10 14.25 -12.73
CA PRO A 198 -1.37 13.71 -13.87
C PRO A 198 -1.45 14.63 -15.08
N ALA A 199 -0.39 14.66 -15.88
CA ALA A 199 -0.39 15.41 -17.14
C ALA A 199 -1.51 14.90 -18.05
N CYS A 200 -2.10 15.81 -18.83
CA CYS A 200 -2.92 15.44 -19.97
C CYS A 200 -2.48 16.30 -21.16
N PRO A 201 -1.51 15.80 -21.94
CA PRO A 201 -1.01 16.49 -23.12
C PRO A 201 -2.12 16.75 -24.16
N ASP A 202 -1.89 17.75 -25.03
CA ASP A 202 -2.84 18.07 -26.10
C ASP A 202 -2.87 17.02 -27.21
N ASP A 203 -1.78 16.27 -27.38
CA ASP A 203 -1.65 15.15 -28.31
C ASP A 203 -2.12 13.81 -27.74
N ASP A 204 -2.60 13.78 -26.49
CA ASP A 204 -3.26 12.61 -25.93
C ASP A 204 -4.65 12.43 -26.57
N VAL A 205 -4.86 11.26 -27.18
CA VAL A 205 -6.06 10.93 -27.95
C VAL A 205 -6.77 9.73 -27.35
N GLU A 206 -8.10 9.76 -27.39
CA GLU A 206 -8.92 8.62 -27.02
C GLU A 206 -8.62 7.42 -27.93
N ARG A 207 -8.52 6.25 -27.31
CA ARG A 207 -8.35 4.95 -27.98
C ARG A 207 -9.49 4.02 -27.55
N GLU A 208 -9.65 2.91 -28.25
CA GLU A 208 -10.68 1.91 -27.93
C GLU A 208 -10.56 1.39 -26.49
N ASP A 209 -9.34 1.30 -25.96
CA ASP A 209 -9.04 0.74 -24.64
C ASP A 209 -8.91 1.78 -23.52
N ARG A 210 -8.91 3.09 -23.83
CA ARG A 210 -8.71 4.16 -22.84
C ARG A 210 -9.21 5.53 -23.32
N PRO A 211 -9.84 6.33 -22.44
CA PRO A 211 -10.23 7.69 -22.78
C PRO A 211 -9.01 8.62 -22.87
N ARG A 212 -9.19 9.80 -23.46
CA ARG A 212 -8.22 10.89 -23.34
C ARG A 212 -8.00 11.23 -21.84
N CYS A 213 -6.77 11.54 -21.48
CA CYS A 213 -6.31 11.79 -20.11
C CYS A 213 -6.51 10.59 -19.16
N ALA A 214 -6.40 9.34 -19.63
CA ALA A 214 -6.73 8.14 -18.84
C ALA A 214 -6.06 8.13 -17.45
N ASP A 215 -4.79 8.53 -17.36
CA ASP A 215 -4.07 8.64 -16.09
C ASP A 215 -4.75 9.61 -15.12
N ARG A 216 -5.10 10.81 -15.61
CA ARG A 216 -5.81 11.81 -14.82
C ARG A 216 -7.17 11.30 -14.37
N VAL A 217 -7.93 10.66 -15.27
CA VAL A 217 -9.27 10.11 -14.96
C VAL A 217 -9.19 9.06 -13.85
N MET A 218 -8.26 8.11 -13.96
CA MET A 218 -8.08 7.07 -12.94
C MET A 218 -7.56 7.65 -11.62
N TRP A 219 -6.56 8.53 -11.68
CA TRP A 219 -5.99 9.16 -10.50
C TRP A 219 -7.03 10.00 -9.73
N THR A 220 -7.83 10.83 -10.41
CA THR A 220 -8.90 11.60 -9.75
C THR A 220 -9.96 10.67 -9.18
N GLY A 221 -10.29 9.59 -9.91
CA GLY A 221 -11.25 8.58 -9.48
C GLY A 221 -10.90 7.94 -8.14
N PHE A 222 -9.62 7.66 -7.85
CA PHE A 222 -9.21 7.12 -6.54
C PHE A 222 -9.51 8.07 -5.38
N TYR A 223 -9.20 9.35 -5.54
CA TYR A 223 -9.45 10.36 -4.50
C TYR A 223 -10.94 10.62 -4.31
N GLU A 224 -11.72 10.67 -5.39
CA GLU A 224 -13.16 10.82 -5.35
C GLU A 224 -13.84 9.60 -4.71
N MET A 225 -13.40 8.39 -5.07
CA MET A 225 -13.87 7.14 -4.45
C MET A 225 -13.59 7.14 -2.95
N TYR A 226 -12.37 7.48 -2.54
CA TYR A 226 -12.02 7.59 -1.13
C TYR A 226 -12.91 8.62 -0.39
N ASP A 227 -13.08 9.82 -0.96
CA ASP A 227 -13.90 10.87 -0.34
C ASP A 227 -15.38 10.44 -0.22
N MET A 228 -15.90 9.75 -1.23
CA MET A 228 -17.25 9.18 -1.24
C MET A 228 -17.41 8.09 -0.16
N GLU A 229 -16.50 7.12 -0.11
CA GLU A 229 -16.54 6.03 0.87
C GLU A 229 -16.40 6.56 2.29
N ARG A 230 -15.42 7.46 2.54
CA ARG A 230 -15.26 8.11 3.84
C ARG A 230 -16.54 8.82 4.25
N LYS A 231 -17.17 9.59 3.35
CA LYS A 231 -18.43 10.28 3.64
C LYS A 231 -19.57 9.30 3.95
N SER A 232 -19.61 8.15 3.26
CA SER A 232 -20.60 7.10 3.51
C SER A 232 -20.41 6.46 4.90
N GLN A 233 -19.18 6.08 5.24
CA GLN A 233 -18.87 5.43 6.52
C GLN A 233 -18.95 6.39 7.71
N CYS A 234 -18.50 7.64 7.57
CA CYS A 234 -18.57 8.62 8.65
C CYS A 234 -20.00 9.05 8.99
N LYS A 235 -20.98 8.89 8.08
CA LYS A 235 -22.39 9.08 8.44
C LYS A 235 -22.91 8.05 9.44
N ILE A 236 -22.25 6.89 9.55
CA ILE A 236 -22.61 5.83 10.50
C ILE A 236 -22.04 6.14 11.91
N LEU A 237 -21.03 7.02 11.98
CA LEU A 237 -20.40 7.45 13.24
C LEU A 237 -21.22 8.49 14.01
N HIS A 238 -22.16 9.16 13.34
CA HIS A 238 -22.99 10.24 13.86
C HIS A 238 -24.47 9.84 13.87
#